data_AF-A0A3B8X8N4-F1
#
_entry.id   AF-A0A3B8X8N4-F1
#
_cell.length_a   1.000
_cell.length_b   1.000
_cell.length_c   1.000
_cell.angle_alpha   90.00
_cell.angle_beta   90.00
_cell.angle_gamma   90.00
#
_symmetry.space_group_name_H-M   'P 1'
#
loop_
_entity.id
_entity.type
_entity.pdbx_description
1 polymer ?
#
loop_
_entity_poly.entity_id
_entity_poly.type
_entity_poly.pdbx_seq_one_letter_code
_entity_poly.pdbx_strand_id
1 'polypeptide(L)'
;MGIKPSTSVRRRERFSRVSSTTSSVAPFRVRCVARMSTPGQILPYGYNCLVTKSEIGLILANARRRSGKTQAELAQAMGTTQPVIARAEAGYRMPTLDFIDRWARGTGVPISLKLGQTRPAMQPAATRRALVRSVLGRGRFDPWDRNPAPVEAELLERAGLSREHFERMKRRHGQRP
;
A
#
# COMPACT_ATOMS: atom_id res chain seq x y z
N MET A 1 62.72 19.47 0.58
CA MET A 1 63.89 18.76 1.17
C MET A 1 63.81 18.94 2.67
N GLY A 2 63.47 17.88 3.41
CA GLY A 2 63.22 17.96 4.84
C GLY A 2 63.01 16.56 5.40
N ILE A 3 64.10 15.80 5.45
CA ILE A 3 64.16 14.44 5.98
C ILE A 3 64.39 14.54 7.49
N LYS A 4 63.55 13.86 8.27
CA LYS A 4 63.87 13.39 9.63
C LYS A 4 63.17 12.04 9.87
N PRO A 5 63.70 11.18 10.76
CA PRO A 5 64.23 9.89 10.34
C PRO A 5 63.57 8.68 11.04
N SER A 6 64.06 7.47 10.69
CA SER A 6 64.46 6.35 11.60
C SER A 6 63.50 6.00 12.76
N THR A 7 63.07 4.77 13.03
CA THR A 7 63.77 3.48 13.01
C THR A 7 62.73 2.40 13.32
N SER A 8 62.90 1.22 12.74
CA SER A 8 62.27 -0.05 13.11
C SER A 8 62.45 -0.42 14.59
N VAL A 9 61.50 -1.18 15.16
CA VAL A 9 61.67 -2.49 15.85
C VAL A 9 60.61 -2.76 16.94
N ARG A 10 60.07 -4.01 16.90
CA ARG A 10 59.44 -4.83 17.97
C ARG A 10 57.96 -4.61 18.37
N ARG A 11 57.13 -5.54 17.89
CA ARG A 11 56.58 -6.69 18.65
C ARG A 11 55.88 -6.34 19.98
N ARG A 12 54.55 -6.39 20.00
CA ARG A 12 53.78 -7.43 20.71
C ARG A 12 52.28 -7.26 20.51
N GLU A 13 51.65 -8.40 20.23
CA GLU A 13 50.22 -8.62 20.11
C GLU A 13 49.49 -8.22 21.40
N ARG A 14 48.28 -7.69 21.21
CA ARG A 14 47.22 -7.80 22.22
C ARG A 14 45.93 -8.18 21.48
N PHE A 15 45.87 -9.44 21.07
CA PHE A 15 44.66 -10.09 20.60
C PHE A 15 43.71 -10.19 21.81
N SER A 16 42.67 -9.37 21.81
CA SER A 16 41.60 -9.44 22.80
C SER A 16 40.82 -10.74 22.62
N ARG A 17 40.77 -11.48 23.72
CA ARG A 17 40.02 -12.71 23.96
C ARG A 17 38.54 -12.50 23.60
N VAL A 18 38.05 -13.14 22.55
CA VAL A 18 36.60 -13.35 22.36
C VAL A 18 36.32 -14.80 22.70
N SER A 19 35.58 -14.98 23.79
CA SER A 19 35.21 -16.25 24.38
C SER A 19 34.36 -17.08 23.42
N SER A 20 34.84 -18.29 23.15
CA SER A 20 34.11 -19.38 22.54
C SER A 20 33.05 -19.91 23.50
N THR A 21 31.77 -19.74 23.14
CA THR A 21 30.67 -20.53 23.70
C THR A 21 29.96 -21.22 22.54
N THR A 22 30.42 -22.44 22.26
CA THR A 22 29.70 -23.43 21.47
C THR A 22 28.44 -23.83 22.23
N SER A 23 27.26 -23.52 21.68
CA SER A 23 26.00 -24.09 22.16
C SER A 23 25.24 -24.72 21.00
N SER A 24 25.37 -26.04 20.93
CA SER A 24 24.33 -27.04 20.67
C SER A 24 23.18 -26.65 19.74
N VAL A 25 23.23 -27.22 18.54
CA VAL A 25 22.13 -27.26 17.57
C VAL A 25 21.12 -28.33 18.01
N ALA A 26 19.91 -27.91 18.38
CA ALA A 26 18.76 -28.81 18.57
C ALA A 26 17.83 -28.73 17.34
N PRO A 27 17.24 -29.86 16.89
CA PRO A 27 16.52 -29.92 15.62
C PRO A 27 15.15 -29.22 15.69
N PHE A 28 14.89 -28.39 14.67
CA PHE A 28 13.60 -27.75 14.40
C PHE A 28 12.50 -28.80 14.19
N ARG A 29 11.56 -28.89 15.14
CA ARG A 29 10.34 -29.69 14.98
C ARG A 29 9.25 -28.80 14.37
N VAL A 30 9.07 -28.86 13.06
CA VAL A 30 8.00 -28.17 12.33
C VAL A 30 6.66 -28.85 12.68
N ARG A 31 5.86 -28.20 13.53
CA ARG A 31 4.47 -28.59 13.80
C ARG A 31 3.58 -27.98 12.71
N CYS A 32 3.38 -28.71 11.63
CA CYS A 32 2.41 -28.35 10.59
C CYS A 32 0.99 -28.61 11.12
N VAL A 33 0.32 -27.57 11.61
CA VAL A 33 -1.13 -27.63 11.88
C VAL A 33 -1.83 -27.21 10.59
N ALA A 34 -2.15 -28.19 9.75
CA ALA A 34 -3.03 -27.98 8.62
C ALA A 34 -4.44 -27.68 9.16
N ARG A 35 -4.77 -26.39 9.32
CA ARG A 35 -6.15 -25.97 9.54
C ARG A 35 -6.84 -25.93 8.17
N MET A 36 -7.72 -26.90 7.99
CA MET A 36 -8.54 -27.11 6.80
C MET A 36 -9.21 -25.81 6.34
N SER A 37 -9.03 -25.50 5.06
CA SER A 37 -9.64 -24.38 4.35
C SER A 37 -11.16 -24.55 4.29
N THR A 38 -11.90 -23.56 4.78
CA THR A 38 -13.35 -23.46 4.56
C THR A 38 -13.63 -23.18 3.08
N PRO A 39 -14.51 -23.95 2.42
CA PRO A 39 -14.89 -23.70 1.03
C PRO A 39 -15.96 -22.61 1.02
N GLY A 40 -15.64 -21.49 0.37
CA GLY A 40 -16.54 -20.35 0.28
C GLY A 40 -15.92 -19.17 -0.45
N GLN A 41 -15.11 -19.45 -1.48
CA GLN A 41 -14.55 -18.42 -2.33
C GLN A 41 -15.42 -18.27 -3.58
N ILE A 42 -16.45 -17.43 -3.47
CA ILE A 42 -16.91 -16.68 -4.64
C ILE A 42 -16.10 -15.38 -4.59
N LEU A 43 -14.96 -15.36 -5.29
CA LEU A 43 -14.15 -14.15 -5.45
C LEU A 43 -14.68 -13.35 -6.64
N PRO A 44 -15.38 -12.21 -6.45
CA PRO A 44 -15.64 -11.31 -7.56
C PRO A 44 -14.32 -10.69 -8.00
N TYR A 45 -13.94 -11.00 -9.24
CA TYR A 45 -13.00 -10.28 -10.10
C TYR A 45 -11.93 -9.41 -9.40
N GLY A 46 -10.73 -9.98 -9.30
CA GLY A 46 -9.53 -9.25 -9.72
C GLY A 46 -8.90 -8.23 -8.78
N TYR A 47 -8.62 -8.58 -7.52
CA TYR A 47 -7.58 -7.87 -6.74
C TYR A 47 -6.79 -8.82 -5.83
N ASN A 48 -6.11 -9.78 -6.46
CA ASN A 48 -4.99 -10.47 -5.82
C ASN A 48 -3.80 -10.53 -6.78
N CYS A 49 -3.49 -9.38 -7.38
CA CYS A 49 -2.25 -9.16 -8.10
C CYS A 49 -1.27 -8.49 -7.14
N LEU A 50 -0.11 -9.12 -6.95
CA LEU A 50 1.02 -8.67 -6.14
C LEU A 50 1.18 -7.14 -6.20
N VAL A 51 0.91 -6.48 -5.08
CA VAL A 51 0.56 -5.05 -4.99
C VAL A 51 1.76 -4.10 -5.13
N THR A 52 2.85 -4.52 -5.78
CA THR A 52 4.09 -3.71 -5.86
C THR A 52 4.00 -2.53 -6.83
N LYS A 53 3.40 -2.72 -8.02
CA LYS A 53 3.33 -1.65 -9.05
C LYS A 53 2.50 -0.46 -8.59
N SER A 54 1.33 -0.72 -8.02
CA SER A 54 0.43 0.33 -7.50
C SER A 54 1.00 1.00 -6.25
N GLU A 55 1.71 0.25 -5.39
CA GLU A 55 2.43 0.82 -4.25
C GLU A 55 3.53 1.78 -4.70
N ILE A 56 4.34 1.38 -5.68
CA ILE A 56 5.37 2.25 -6.26
C ILE A 56 4.74 3.49 -6.90
N GLY A 57 3.68 3.33 -7.68
CA GLY A 57 2.93 4.46 -8.26
C GLY A 57 2.42 5.43 -7.21
N LEU A 58 1.91 4.93 -6.08
CA LEU A 58 1.47 5.75 -4.95
C LEU A 58 2.63 6.50 -4.28
N ILE A 59 3.79 5.86 -4.12
CA ILE A 59 5.01 6.50 -3.59
C ILE A 59 5.43 7.67 -4.49
N LEU A 60 5.47 7.45 -5.81
CA LEU A 60 5.80 8.49 -6.78
C LEU A 60 4.79 9.65 -6.76
N ALA A 61 3.49 9.34 -6.72
CA ALA A 61 2.44 10.34 -6.62
C ALA A 61 2.54 11.16 -5.33
N ASN A 62 2.88 10.52 -4.22
CA ASN A 62 3.10 11.20 -2.94
C ASN A 62 4.33 12.10 -2.97
N ALA A 63 5.43 11.67 -3.59
CA ALA A 63 6.61 12.50 -3.78
C ALA A 63 6.28 13.77 -4.59
N ARG A 64 5.50 13.64 -5.67
CA ARG A 64 5.02 14.78 -6.46
C ARG A 64 4.11 15.71 -5.65
N ARG A 65 3.14 15.16 -4.91
CA ARG A 65 2.23 15.96 -4.07
C ARG A 65 3.00 16.75 -3.02
N ARG A 66 4.02 16.15 -2.41
CA ARG A 66 4.90 16.84 -1.44
C ARG A 66 5.71 17.96 -2.07
N SER A 67 6.07 17.85 -3.35
CA SER A 67 6.74 18.94 -4.07
C SER A 67 5.79 20.01 -4.60
N GLY A 68 4.47 19.90 -4.37
CA GLY A 68 3.47 20.87 -4.83
C GLY A 68 3.24 20.93 -6.33
N LYS A 69 3.86 20.04 -7.12
CA LYS A 69 3.78 20.07 -8.59
C LYS A 69 2.53 19.36 -9.11
N THR A 70 1.90 19.90 -10.14
CA THR A 70 0.90 19.18 -10.94
C THR A 70 1.55 18.08 -11.78
N GLN A 71 0.74 17.16 -12.32
CA GLN A 71 1.26 16.12 -13.22
C GLN A 71 1.90 16.72 -14.49
N ALA A 72 1.37 17.84 -14.99
CA ALA A 72 1.89 18.52 -16.17
C ALA A 72 3.21 19.24 -15.89
N GLU A 73 3.32 19.93 -14.75
CA GLU A 73 4.56 20.60 -14.33
C GLU A 73 5.70 19.62 -14.08
N LEU A 74 5.42 18.48 -13.45
CA LEU A 74 6.42 17.43 -13.28
C LEU A 74 6.84 16.83 -14.63
N ALA A 75 5.88 16.64 -15.55
CA ALA A 75 6.15 16.14 -16.88
C ALA A 75 7.12 17.08 -17.63
N GLN A 76 6.88 18.39 -17.58
CA GLN A 76 7.78 19.40 -18.14
C GLN A 76 9.18 19.34 -17.49
N ALA A 77 9.24 19.31 -16.16
CA ALA A 77 10.52 19.23 -15.44
C ALA A 77 11.34 17.97 -15.76
N MET A 78 10.66 16.85 -16.06
CA MET A 78 11.31 15.58 -16.40
C MET A 78 11.52 15.40 -17.91
N GLY A 79 11.06 16.32 -18.77
CA GLY A 79 11.12 16.18 -20.23
C GLY A 79 10.24 15.05 -20.77
N THR A 80 9.07 14.82 -20.17
CA THR A 80 8.11 13.76 -20.53
C THR A 80 6.70 14.35 -20.70
N THR A 81 5.72 13.52 -21.07
CA THR A 81 4.32 13.94 -21.23
C THR A 81 3.49 13.63 -19.98
N GLN A 82 2.44 14.43 -19.74
CA GLN A 82 1.52 14.24 -18.62
C GLN A 82 0.92 12.82 -18.56
N PRO A 83 0.51 12.17 -19.68
CA PRO A 83 0.00 10.80 -19.63
C PRO A 83 1.01 9.76 -19.14
N VAL A 84 2.32 9.98 -19.36
CA VAL A 84 3.37 9.09 -18.85
C VAL A 84 3.44 9.19 -17.33
N ILE A 85 3.39 10.41 -16.78
CA ILE A 85 3.31 10.65 -15.33
C ILE A 85 2.06 9.98 -14.76
N ALA A 86 0.88 10.21 -15.36
CA ALA A 86 -0.37 9.62 -14.91
C ALA A 86 -0.34 8.08 -14.90
N ARG A 87 0.22 7.45 -15.94
CA ARG A 87 0.38 5.97 -15.99
C ARG A 87 1.33 5.44 -14.95
N ALA A 88 2.41 6.16 -14.67
CA ALA A 88 3.36 5.79 -13.62
C ALA A 88 2.71 5.88 -12.23
N GLU A 89 1.94 6.94 -11.95
CA GLU A 89 1.20 7.08 -10.69
C GLU A 89 0.11 6.02 -10.52
N ALA A 90 -0.54 5.61 -11.61
CA ALA A 90 -1.54 4.54 -11.60
C ALA A 90 -0.93 3.13 -11.45
N GLY A 91 0.40 2.99 -11.56
CA GLY A 91 1.08 1.70 -11.50
C GLY A 91 0.84 0.83 -12.75
N TYR A 92 0.57 1.44 -13.91
CA TYR A 92 0.27 0.71 -15.16
C TYR A 92 1.46 -0.13 -15.65
N ARG A 93 2.70 0.36 -15.44
CA ARG A 93 3.95 -0.34 -15.73
C ARG A 93 4.91 -0.21 -14.57
N MET A 94 5.82 -1.18 -14.44
CA MET A 94 6.90 -1.09 -13.45
C MET A 94 7.91 -0.04 -13.94
N PRO A 95 8.11 1.07 -13.21
CA PRO A 95 9.14 2.03 -13.55
C PRO A 95 10.53 1.43 -13.31
N THR A 96 11.50 1.83 -14.14
CA THR A 96 12.91 1.49 -13.93
C THR A 96 13.49 2.33 -12.80
N LEU A 97 14.61 1.90 -12.21
CA LEU A 97 15.30 2.67 -11.18
C LEU A 97 15.74 4.06 -11.69
N ASP A 98 16.21 4.15 -12.95
CA ASP A 98 16.54 5.42 -13.62
C ASP A 98 15.33 6.37 -13.64
N PHE A 99 14.16 5.86 -13.98
CA PHE A 99 12.95 6.67 -14.03
C PHE A 99 12.58 7.21 -12.64
N ILE A 100 12.79 6.42 -11.59
CA ILE A 100 12.54 6.82 -10.19
C ILE A 100 13.58 7.86 -9.73
N ASP A 101 14.86 7.73 -10.11
CA ASP A 101 15.88 8.73 -9.81
C ASP A 101 15.57 10.06 -10.49
N ARG A 102 15.22 10.04 -11.78
CA ARG A 102 14.76 11.24 -12.49
C ARG A 102 13.52 11.86 -11.87
N TRP A 103 12.60 11.03 -11.37
CA TRP A 103 11.42 11.50 -10.65
C TRP A 103 11.82 12.23 -9.36
N ALA A 104 12.71 11.65 -8.55
CA ALA A 104 13.19 12.26 -7.31
C ALA A 104 13.92 13.59 -7.57
N ARG A 105 14.71 13.68 -8.65
CA ARG A 105 15.36 14.92 -9.09
C ARG A 105 14.33 15.96 -9.55
N GLY A 106 13.33 15.55 -10.33
CA GLY A 106 12.28 16.44 -10.84
C GLY A 106 11.36 16.98 -9.74
N THR A 107 11.10 16.19 -8.69
CA THR A 107 10.34 16.65 -7.52
C THR A 107 11.21 17.39 -6.51
N GLY A 108 12.52 17.10 -6.45
CA GLY A 108 13.41 17.55 -5.39
C GLY A 108 13.18 16.82 -4.06
N VAL A 109 12.42 15.73 -4.08
CA VAL A 109 12.03 14.96 -2.88
C VAL A 109 12.68 13.58 -2.93
N PRO A 110 13.43 13.17 -1.89
CA PRO A 110 14.03 11.84 -1.86
C PRO A 110 12.96 10.75 -1.79
N ILE A 111 13.14 9.69 -2.60
CA ILE A 111 12.21 8.57 -2.69
C ILE A 111 12.89 7.33 -2.08
N SER A 112 12.25 6.70 -1.10
CA SER A 112 12.74 5.47 -0.46
C SER A 112 11.82 4.30 -0.79
N LEU A 113 12.42 3.21 -1.29
CA LEU A 113 11.72 1.96 -1.60
C LEU A 113 12.21 0.87 -0.65
N LYS A 114 11.28 0.12 -0.04
CA LYS A 114 11.58 -1.03 0.81
C LYS A 114 11.01 -2.29 0.17
N LEU A 115 11.89 -3.21 -0.21
CA LEU A 115 11.52 -4.47 -0.85
C LEU A 115 11.52 -5.62 0.17
N GLY A 116 10.81 -6.70 -0.12
CA GLY A 116 10.78 -7.90 0.72
C GLY A 116 9.98 -7.76 2.02
N GLN A 117 9.18 -6.71 2.16
CA GLN A 117 8.30 -6.55 3.32
C GLN A 117 7.10 -7.49 3.17
N THR A 118 6.84 -8.31 4.19
CA THR A 118 5.56 -9.01 4.28
C THR A 118 4.48 -7.96 4.45
N ARG A 119 3.60 -7.84 3.47
CA ARG A 119 2.46 -6.92 3.56
C ARG A 119 1.68 -7.26 4.85
N PRO A 120 1.38 -6.29 5.71
CA PRO A 120 0.55 -6.55 6.87
C PRO A 120 -0.76 -7.18 6.39
N ALA A 121 -1.20 -8.23 7.09
CA ALA A 121 -2.45 -8.90 6.77
C ALA A 121 -3.57 -7.85 6.65
N MET A 122 -4.44 -8.02 5.65
CA MET A 122 -5.60 -7.14 5.48
C MET A 122 -6.33 -7.03 6.83
N GLN A 123 -6.59 -5.81 7.29
CA GLN A 123 -7.34 -5.63 8.53
C GLN A 123 -8.66 -6.42 8.49
N PRO A 124 -9.06 -7.04 9.61
CA PRO A 124 -10.33 -7.75 9.69
C PRO A 124 -11.47 -6.89 9.14
N ALA A 125 -12.42 -7.52 8.42
CA ALA A 125 -13.52 -6.81 7.78
C ALA A 125 -14.33 -5.97 8.78
N ALA A 126 -14.44 -6.42 10.04
CA ALA A 126 -15.06 -5.66 11.12
C ALA A 126 -14.36 -4.32 11.39
N THR A 127 -13.03 -4.33 11.51
CA THR A 127 -12.21 -3.12 11.71
C THR A 127 -12.37 -2.15 10.54
N ARG A 128 -12.29 -2.66 9.30
CA ARG A 128 -12.48 -1.83 8.11
C ARG A 128 -13.88 -1.21 8.06
N ARG A 129 -14.93 -1.98 8.37
CA ARG A 129 -16.31 -1.47 8.45
C ARG A 129 -16.48 -0.43 9.56
N ALA A 130 -15.82 -0.61 10.70
CA ALA A 130 -15.84 0.35 11.80
C ALA A 130 -15.17 1.68 11.40
N LEU A 131 -14.01 1.62 10.73
CA LEU A 131 -13.32 2.80 10.19
C LEU A 131 -14.18 3.53 9.13
N VAL A 132 -14.77 2.80 8.18
CA VAL A 132 -15.66 3.40 7.18
C VAL A 132 -16.83 4.10 7.87
N ARG A 133 -17.42 3.46 8.89
CA ARG A 133 -18.51 4.05 9.69
C ARG A 133 -18.08 5.26 10.51
N SER A 134 -16.84 5.33 10.99
CA SER A 134 -16.36 6.50 11.72
C SER A 134 -16.14 7.71 10.82
N VAL A 135 -15.70 7.49 9.57
CA VAL A 135 -15.44 8.56 8.60
C VAL A 135 -16.72 9.03 7.91
N LEU A 136 -17.52 8.10 7.40
CA LEU A 136 -18.75 8.39 6.63
C LEU A 136 -19.99 8.51 7.50
N GLY A 137 -19.87 8.29 8.82
CA GLY A 137 -20.97 8.25 9.77
C GLY A 137 -21.73 6.92 9.77
N ARG A 138 -22.78 6.85 10.61
CA ARG A 138 -23.68 5.68 10.67
C ARG A 138 -24.66 5.60 9.51
N GLY A 139 -24.69 6.60 8.63
CA GLY A 139 -25.54 6.66 7.45
C GLY A 139 -25.26 5.49 6.51
N ARG A 140 -26.30 4.78 6.12
CA ARG A 140 -26.22 3.77 5.05
C ARG A 140 -26.57 4.47 3.74
N PHE A 141 -25.80 4.18 2.70
CA PHE A 141 -26.07 4.67 1.35
C PHE A 141 -27.48 4.26 0.91
N ASP A 142 -28.32 5.25 0.62
CA ASP A 142 -29.64 5.07 0.01
C ASP A 142 -29.62 5.69 -1.40
N PRO A 143 -29.73 4.87 -2.47
CA PRO A 143 -29.78 5.36 -3.83
C PRO A 143 -30.95 6.30 -4.11
N TRP A 144 -32.03 6.26 -3.33
CA TRP A 144 -33.25 7.05 -3.55
C TRP A 144 -33.16 8.46 -2.97
N ASP A 145 -32.22 8.73 -2.06
CA ASP A 145 -32.00 10.06 -1.48
C ASP A 145 -31.51 11.09 -2.54
N ARG A 146 -30.94 10.61 -3.65
CA ARG A 146 -30.45 11.47 -4.77
C ARG A 146 -31.50 11.77 -5.84
N ASN A 147 -32.72 11.26 -5.70
CA ASN A 147 -33.79 11.30 -6.70
C ASN A 147 -33.33 10.75 -8.08
N PRO A 148 -33.17 9.41 -8.22
CA PRO A 148 -32.61 8.79 -9.42
C PRO A 148 -33.45 9.05 -10.67
N ALA A 149 -32.79 9.09 -11.84
CA ALA A 149 -33.48 9.24 -13.11
C ALA A 149 -34.44 8.04 -13.36
N PRO A 150 -35.50 8.18 -14.18
CA PRO A 150 -36.50 7.11 -14.36
C PRO A 150 -35.92 5.75 -14.78
N VAL A 151 -34.93 5.75 -15.68
CA VAL A 151 -34.24 4.53 -16.12
C VAL A 151 -33.44 3.89 -14.97
N GLU A 152 -32.78 4.72 -14.17
CA GLU A 152 -32.02 4.26 -13.01
C GLU A 152 -32.96 3.71 -11.92
N ALA A 153 -34.08 4.38 -11.67
CA ALA A 153 -35.13 3.92 -10.77
C ALA A 153 -35.66 2.54 -11.20
N GLU A 154 -35.94 2.35 -12.50
CA GLU A 154 -36.38 1.06 -13.03
C GLU A 154 -35.32 -0.04 -12.85
N LEU A 155 -34.04 0.27 -13.08
CA LEU A 155 -32.95 -0.68 -12.84
C LEU A 155 -32.82 -1.05 -11.35
N LEU A 156 -33.00 -0.09 -10.44
CA LEU A 156 -33.00 -0.33 -9.01
C LEU A 156 -34.18 -1.24 -8.60
N GLU A 157 -35.38 -0.97 -9.11
CA GLU A 157 -36.56 -1.80 -8.88
C GLU A 157 -36.35 -3.24 -9.38
N ARG A 158 -35.83 -3.41 -10.60
CA ARG A 158 -35.49 -4.74 -11.18
C ARG A 158 -34.42 -5.48 -10.36
N ALA A 159 -33.49 -4.76 -9.74
CA ALA A 159 -32.48 -5.33 -8.85
C ALA A 159 -33.02 -5.66 -7.44
N GLY A 160 -34.31 -5.44 -7.17
CA GLY A 160 -34.91 -5.61 -5.84
C GLY A 160 -34.49 -4.56 -4.82
N LEU A 161 -33.90 -3.46 -5.30
CA LEU A 161 -33.42 -2.30 -4.52
C LEU A 161 -34.47 -1.18 -4.54
N SER A 162 -35.74 -1.57 -4.37
CA SER A 162 -36.90 -0.68 -4.44
C SER A 162 -36.89 0.41 -3.37
N ARG A 163 -37.62 1.49 -3.61
CA ARG A 163 -37.76 2.57 -2.61
C ARG A 163 -38.32 2.03 -1.28
N GLU A 164 -39.31 1.15 -1.36
CA GLU A 164 -39.90 0.48 -0.20
C GLU A 164 -38.91 -0.40 0.56
N HIS A 165 -37.99 -1.07 -0.15
CA HIS A 165 -36.95 -1.87 0.47
C HIS A 165 -36.08 -1.03 1.42
N PHE A 166 -35.66 0.15 0.98
CA PHE A 166 -34.84 1.06 1.78
C PHE A 166 -35.63 1.72 2.90
N GLU A 167 -36.88 2.13 2.66
CA GLU A 167 -37.78 2.67 3.70
C GLU A 167 -38.01 1.66 4.84
N ARG A 168 -38.27 0.39 4.50
CA ARG A 168 -38.39 -0.69 5.47
C ARG A 168 -37.10 -0.90 6.27
N MET A 169 -35.93 -0.77 5.63
CA MET A 169 -34.64 -0.83 6.32
C MET A 169 -34.43 0.34 7.29
N LYS A 170 -34.77 1.57 6.88
CA LYS A 170 -34.69 2.77 7.74
C LYS A 170 -35.54 2.58 9.01
N ARG A 171 -36.79 2.11 8.87
CA ARG A 171 -37.71 1.85 9.99
C ARG A 171 -37.16 0.83 11.00
N ARG A 172 -36.63 -0.30 10.52
CA ARG A 172 -36.06 -1.36 11.39
C ARG A 172 -34.84 -0.89 12.20
N HIS A 173 -34.10 0.09 11.69
CA HIS A 173 -32.91 0.61 12.36
C HIS A 173 -33.19 1.79 13.30
N GLY A 174 -34.23 2.58 13.05
CA GLY A 174 -34.69 3.63 13.96
C GLY A 174 -35.31 3.11 15.27
N GLN A 175 -35.62 1.81 15.36
CA GLN A 175 -36.22 1.15 16.53
C GLN A 175 -35.21 0.39 17.42
N ARG A 176 -33.90 0.45 17.15
CA ARG A 176 -32.89 -0.13 18.04
C ARG A 176 -32.37 0.94 19.02
N PRO A 177 -32.45 0.69 20.35
CA PRO A 177 -32.00 1.64 21.38
C PRO A 177 -30.51 1.96 21.27
#